data_AF-A0A1Y2J239-F1
#
_entry.id   AF-A0A1Y2J239-F1
#
_cell.length_a   1.000
_cell.length_b   1.000
_cell.length_c   1.000
_cell.angle_alpha   90.00
_cell.angle_beta   90.00
_cell.angle_gamma   90.00
#
_symmetry.space_group_name_H-M   'P 1'
#
loop_
_entity.id
_entity.type
_entity.pdbx_description
1 polymer ?
#
loop_
_entity_poly.entity_id
_entity_poly.type
_entity_poly.pdbx_seq_one_letter_code
_entity_poly.pdbx_strand_id
1 'polypeptide(L)'
;WTPADARYQEVLSRIRHRDFHRALDKVQQLVVQRLLELSKANMSGMGYKMRTSIWRGLKARSKAICAALKRYNKLAAEMQPPAPQLQWKDVFNYTFLSEFDLLRNTYRHRDVMSAPWTIPRNREVAAKYFKILSAEAELLRLNREIRRLDTSIELERREYARAVQRTMEGDLNLAAELRARYCTRHRLHHVHLARIATIRALPGYTGHSERGEPRHRG
;
A
#
# COMPACT_ATOMS: atom_id res chain seq x y z
N TRP A 1 48.36 -4.76 -9.41
CA TRP A 1 47.42 -4.95 -8.29
C TRP A 1 47.67 -6.35 -7.76
N THR A 2 48.11 -6.48 -6.51
CA THR A 2 48.44 -7.76 -5.87
C THR A 2 47.32 -8.16 -4.91
N PRO A 3 47.05 -9.46 -4.69
CA PRO A 3 45.99 -9.92 -3.78
C PRO A 3 46.11 -9.44 -2.32
N ALA A 4 47.32 -9.02 -1.91
CA ALA A 4 47.60 -8.48 -0.58
C ALA A 4 47.37 -6.96 -0.45
N ASP A 5 47.09 -6.25 -1.55
CA ASP A 5 46.85 -4.80 -1.51
C ASP A 5 45.50 -4.49 -0.83
N ALA A 6 45.51 -3.58 0.15
CA ALA A 6 44.32 -3.18 0.90
C ALA A 6 43.20 -2.67 -0.02
N ARG A 7 43.56 -1.96 -1.10
CA ARG A 7 42.58 -1.47 -2.09
C ARG A 7 41.95 -2.61 -2.88
N TYR A 8 42.71 -3.65 -3.19
CA TYR A 8 42.21 -4.83 -3.88
C TYR A 8 41.21 -5.59 -2.99
N GLN A 9 41.53 -5.78 -1.71
CA GLN A 9 40.66 -6.44 -0.75
C GLN A 9 39.36 -5.65 -0.49
N GLU A 10 39.44 -4.33 -0.44
CA GLU A 10 38.26 -3.46 -0.31
C GLU A 10 37.33 -3.59 -1.52
N VAL A 11 37.88 -3.56 -2.74
CA VAL A 11 37.10 -3.71 -3.97
C VAL A 11 36.45 -5.09 -4.04
N LEU A 12 37.17 -6.16 -3.69
CA LEU A 12 36.60 -7.50 -3.60
C LEU A 12 35.45 -7.57 -2.59
N SER A 13 35.61 -6.95 -1.42
CA SER A 13 34.55 -6.86 -0.41
C SER A 13 33.30 -6.16 -0.96
N ARG A 14 33.46 -5.03 -1.68
CA ARG A 14 32.36 -4.31 -2.30
C ARG A 14 31.64 -5.14 -3.38
N ILE A 15 32.40 -5.88 -4.19
CA ILE A 15 31.83 -6.77 -5.21
C ILE A 15 31.00 -7.87 -4.55
N ARG A 16 31.52 -8.52 -3.50
CA ARG A 16 30.79 -9.55 -2.73
C ARG A 16 29.49 -9.00 -2.13
N HIS A 17 29.53 -7.85 -1.46
CA HIS A 17 28.33 -7.21 -0.92
C HIS A 17 27.30 -6.92 -2.02
N ARG A 18 27.72 -6.38 -3.17
CA ARG A 18 26.83 -6.10 -4.30
C ARG A 18 26.19 -7.37 -4.84
N ASP A 19 26.96 -8.43 -5.00
CA ASP A 19 26.47 -9.69 -5.57
C ASP A 19 25.53 -10.41 -4.59
N PHE A 20 25.81 -10.33 -3.28
CA PHE A 20 24.90 -10.74 -2.21
C PHE A 20 23.57 -9.97 -2.27
N HIS A 21 23.61 -8.64 -2.30
CA HIS A 21 22.39 -7.82 -2.40
C HIS A 21 21.59 -8.12 -3.66
N ARG A 22 22.24 -8.28 -4.82
CA ARG A 22 21.57 -8.68 -6.06
C ARG A 22 20.91 -10.06 -5.95
N ALA A 23 21.53 -11.00 -5.24
CA ALA A 23 20.94 -12.30 -5.00
C ALA A 23 19.71 -12.21 -4.08
N LEU A 24 19.81 -11.40 -3.01
CA LEU A 24 18.70 -11.13 -2.09
C LEU A 24 17.52 -10.43 -2.80
N ASP A 25 17.78 -9.36 -3.55
CA ASP A 25 16.77 -8.64 -4.34
C ASP A 25 16.09 -9.58 -5.34
N LYS A 26 16.85 -10.51 -5.93
CA LYS A 26 16.29 -11.50 -6.87
C LYS A 26 15.34 -12.47 -6.17
N VAL A 27 15.68 -12.93 -4.97
CA VAL A 27 14.78 -13.76 -4.15
C VAL A 27 13.51 -12.97 -3.84
N GLN A 28 13.63 -11.76 -3.30
CA GLN A 28 12.49 -10.89 -2.96
C GLN A 28 11.58 -10.64 -4.18
N GLN A 29 12.15 -10.29 -5.34
CA GLN A 29 11.40 -10.07 -6.58
C GLN A 29 10.56 -11.30 -6.96
N LEU A 30 11.17 -12.50 -6.95
CA LEU A 30 10.49 -13.73 -7.34
C LEU A 30 9.37 -14.11 -6.34
N VAL A 31 9.57 -13.83 -5.06
CA VAL A 31 8.56 -14.06 -4.00
C VAL A 31 7.37 -13.11 -4.16
N VAL A 32 7.62 -11.82 -4.38
CA VAL A 32 6.56 -10.82 -4.62
C VAL A 32 5.78 -11.16 -5.88
N GLN A 33 6.47 -11.49 -6.97
CA GLN A 33 5.81 -12.00 -8.17
C GLN A 33 4.92 -13.18 -7.77
N ARG A 34 5.47 -14.16 -7.02
CA ARG A 34 4.74 -15.38 -6.64
C ARG A 34 3.41 -15.10 -5.97
N LEU A 35 3.43 -14.21 -4.98
CA LEU A 35 2.24 -13.73 -4.28
C LEU A 35 1.22 -13.08 -5.21
N LEU A 36 1.67 -12.25 -6.15
CA LEU A 36 0.76 -11.60 -7.10
C LEU A 36 0.05 -12.60 -8.01
N GLU A 37 0.73 -13.64 -8.50
CA GLU A 37 0.04 -14.66 -9.29
C GLU A 37 -0.85 -15.58 -8.44
N LEU A 38 -0.52 -15.83 -7.16
CA LEU A 38 -1.44 -16.52 -6.26
C LEU A 38 -2.72 -15.71 -6.03
N SER A 39 -2.58 -14.40 -5.83
CA SER A 39 -3.71 -13.47 -5.77
C SER A 39 -4.54 -13.53 -7.07
N LYS A 40 -3.88 -13.51 -8.24
CA LYS A 40 -4.56 -13.68 -9.52
C LYS A 40 -5.28 -15.03 -9.60
N ALA A 41 -4.66 -16.12 -9.18
CA ALA A 41 -5.26 -17.46 -9.20
C ALA A 41 -6.57 -17.54 -8.39
N ASN A 42 -6.73 -16.67 -7.38
CA ASN A 42 -7.90 -16.61 -6.51
C ASN A 42 -9.05 -15.73 -7.05
N MET A 43 -8.88 -15.08 -8.20
CA MET A 43 -9.94 -14.27 -8.82
C MET A 43 -11.01 -15.17 -9.47
N SER A 44 -12.29 -14.89 -9.20
CA SER A 44 -13.43 -15.54 -9.85
C SER A 44 -13.59 -15.04 -11.30
N GLY A 45 -14.22 -15.85 -12.17
CA GLY A 45 -14.51 -15.46 -13.56
C GLY A 45 -13.38 -15.65 -14.58
N MET A 46 -12.29 -16.34 -14.24
CA MET A 46 -11.21 -16.64 -15.19
C MET A 46 -11.49 -17.89 -16.03
N GLY A 47 -11.33 -17.78 -17.34
CA GLY A 47 -11.40 -18.91 -18.27
C GLY A 47 -10.28 -19.95 -18.04
N TYR A 48 -10.57 -21.21 -18.40
CA TYR A 48 -9.68 -22.36 -18.22
C TYR A 48 -8.23 -22.12 -18.69
N LYS A 49 -8.04 -21.57 -19.90
CA LYS A 49 -6.72 -21.28 -20.47
C LYS A 49 -5.88 -20.34 -19.59
N MET A 50 -6.51 -19.31 -19.02
CA MET A 50 -5.84 -18.36 -18.12
C MET A 50 -5.41 -19.05 -16.83
N ARG A 51 -6.30 -19.84 -16.22
CA ARG A 51 -6.00 -20.62 -15.01
C ARG A 51 -4.82 -21.57 -15.23
N THR A 52 -4.79 -22.28 -16.36
CA THR A 52 -3.68 -23.18 -16.72
C THR A 52 -2.37 -22.45 -16.96
N SER A 53 -2.42 -21.23 -17.50
CA SER A 53 -1.23 -20.36 -17.64
C SER A 53 -0.68 -19.96 -16.27
N ILE A 54 -1.55 -19.51 -15.36
CA ILE A 54 -1.18 -19.12 -13.99
C ILE A 54 -0.54 -20.30 -13.24
N TRP A 55 -1.11 -21.51 -13.32
CA TRP A 55 -0.53 -22.70 -12.71
C TRP A 55 0.86 -23.04 -13.26
N ARG A 56 1.07 -22.91 -14.57
CA ARG A 56 2.39 -23.09 -15.19
C ARG A 56 3.38 -22.03 -14.68
N GLY A 57 2.96 -20.77 -14.59
CA GLY A 57 3.75 -19.67 -14.04
C GLY A 57 4.14 -19.90 -12.57
N LEU A 58 3.21 -20.38 -11.74
CA LEU A 58 3.44 -20.75 -10.35
C LEU A 58 4.49 -21.86 -10.21
N LYS A 59 4.40 -22.92 -11.02
CA LYS A 59 5.37 -24.03 -11.02
C LYS A 59 6.76 -23.56 -11.46
N ALA A 60 6.82 -22.79 -12.55
CA ALA A 60 8.08 -22.25 -13.06
C ALA A 60 8.77 -21.33 -12.04
N ARG A 61 8.02 -20.42 -11.40
CA ARG A 61 8.60 -19.53 -10.40
C ARG A 61 8.97 -20.22 -9.11
N SER A 62 8.28 -21.30 -8.75
CA SER A 62 8.71 -22.09 -7.60
C SER A 62 10.11 -22.67 -7.81
N LYS A 63 10.41 -23.19 -9.01
CA LYS A 63 11.76 -23.62 -9.38
C LYS A 63 12.76 -22.44 -9.39
N ALA A 64 12.36 -21.29 -9.92
CA ALA A 64 13.21 -20.10 -9.96
C ALA A 64 13.58 -19.59 -8.56
N ILE A 65 12.63 -19.61 -7.61
CA ILE A 65 12.88 -19.25 -6.21
C ILE A 65 13.88 -20.25 -5.59
N CYS A 66 13.71 -21.56 -5.78
CA CYS A 66 14.67 -22.55 -5.29
C CYS A 66 16.10 -22.29 -5.82
N ALA A 67 16.23 -21.98 -7.11
CA ALA A 67 17.53 -21.65 -7.71
C ALA A 67 18.12 -20.35 -7.14
N ALA A 68 17.29 -19.31 -6.98
CA ALA A 68 17.69 -18.04 -6.39
C ALA A 68 18.12 -18.20 -4.92
N LEU A 69 17.41 -19.01 -4.14
CA LEU A 69 17.77 -19.35 -2.76
C LEU A 69 19.12 -20.06 -2.68
N LYS A 70 19.39 -21.03 -3.56
CA LYS A 70 20.71 -21.70 -3.62
C LYS A 70 21.83 -20.71 -3.88
N ARG A 71 21.63 -19.78 -4.83
CA ARG A 71 22.60 -18.72 -5.15
C ARG A 71 22.80 -17.77 -3.97
N TYR A 72 21.71 -17.34 -3.32
CA TYR A 72 21.76 -16.51 -2.13
C TYR A 72 22.50 -17.21 -0.98
N ASN A 73 22.14 -18.45 -0.64
CA ASN A 73 22.74 -19.20 0.47
C ASN A 73 24.24 -19.46 0.26
N LYS A 74 24.67 -19.64 -1.00
CA LYS A 74 26.10 -19.72 -1.34
C LYS A 74 26.83 -18.42 -0.98
N LEU A 75 26.32 -17.28 -1.46
CA LEU A 75 26.90 -15.97 -1.19
C LEU A 75 26.78 -15.56 0.28
N ALA A 76 25.70 -15.95 0.95
CA ALA A 76 25.45 -15.69 2.36
C ALA A 76 26.54 -16.30 3.26
N ALA A 77 27.04 -17.50 2.92
CA ALA A 77 28.13 -18.15 3.63
C ALA A 77 29.48 -17.44 3.43
N GLU A 78 29.65 -16.68 2.34
CA GLU A 78 30.86 -15.92 2.02
C GLU A 78 30.88 -14.52 2.67
N MET A 79 29.79 -14.11 3.32
CA MET A 79 29.67 -12.82 4.01
C MET A 79 30.39 -12.81 5.36
N GLN A 80 30.85 -11.64 5.80
CA GLN A 80 31.48 -11.43 7.11
C GLN A 80 30.72 -10.33 7.87
N PRO A 81 29.94 -10.64 8.92
CA PRO A 81 29.61 -11.98 9.43
C PRO A 81 28.72 -12.79 8.46
N PRO A 82 28.67 -14.14 8.57
CA PRO A 82 27.86 -14.98 7.70
C PRO A 82 26.39 -14.58 7.78
N ALA A 83 25.74 -14.44 6.63
CA ALA A 83 24.32 -14.12 6.56
C ALA A 83 23.44 -15.36 6.84
N PRO A 84 22.24 -15.17 7.40
CA PRO A 84 21.35 -16.29 7.69
C PRO A 84 20.94 -16.98 6.39
N GLN A 85 21.01 -18.31 6.40
CA GLN A 85 20.56 -19.13 5.28
C GLN A 85 19.05 -19.18 5.24
N LEU A 86 18.48 -18.91 4.07
CA LEU A 86 17.04 -18.91 3.85
C LEU A 86 16.60 -20.28 3.30
N GLN A 87 15.64 -20.90 3.97
CA GLN A 87 14.98 -22.11 3.50
C GLN A 87 13.67 -21.77 2.77
N TRP A 88 13.14 -22.75 2.05
CA TRP A 88 11.86 -22.61 1.36
C TRP A 88 10.70 -22.26 2.31
N LYS A 89 10.69 -22.83 3.53
CA LYS A 89 9.73 -22.48 4.59
C LYS A 89 9.85 -21.01 5.01
N ASP A 90 11.07 -20.51 5.06
CA ASP A 90 11.35 -19.14 5.47
C ASP A 90 10.83 -18.20 4.40
N VAL A 91 10.96 -18.52 3.11
CA VAL A 91 10.34 -17.71 2.05
C VAL A 91 8.83 -17.51 2.21
N PHE A 92 8.11 -18.48 2.76
CA PHE A 92 6.68 -18.31 3.06
C PHE A 92 6.41 -17.53 4.34
N ASN A 93 7.25 -17.68 5.37
CA ASN A 93 7.12 -16.93 6.62
C ASN A 93 7.58 -15.47 6.45
N TYR A 94 8.59 -15.25 5.62
CA TYR A 94 9.14 -13.97 5.17
C TYR A 94 8.30 -13.35 4.04
N THR A 95 7.04 -13.78 3.87
CA THR A 95 6.09 -13.12 2.96
C THR A 95 5.86 -11.66 3.34
N PHE A 96 6.26 -11.26 4.54
CA PHE A 96 6.37 -9.85 4.91
C PHE A 96 7.67 -9.24 4.36
N LEU A 97 7.53 -8.40 3.33
CA LEU A 97 8.63 -7.72 2.62
C LEU A 97 9.70 -7.11 3.54
N SER A 98 9.29 -6.67 4.73
CA SER A 98 10.22 -6.04 5.67
C SER A 98 11.33 -6.98 6.17
N GLU A 99 11.16 -8.31 6.15
CA GLU A 99 12.26 -9.21 6.54
C GLU A 99 13.41 -9.21 5.52
N PHE A 100 13.07 -9.14 4.22
CA PHE A 100 14.07 -8.98 3.17
C PHE A 100 14.73 -7.61 3.24
N ASP A 101 13.96 -6.56 3.55
CA ASP A 101 14.50 -5.22 3.75
C ASP A 101 15.42 -5.15 4.96
N LEU A 102 15.10 -5.84 6.06
CA LEU A 102 15.95 -5.97 7.24
C LEU A 102 17.29 -6.63 6.88
N LEU A 103 17.26 -7.80 6.23
CA LEU A 103 18.48 -8.50 5.78
C LEU A 103 19.32 -7.63 4.86
N ARG A 104 18.68 -6.88 3.96
CA ARG A 104 19.37 -5.95 3.07
C ARG A 104 20.05 -4.82 3.85
N ASN A 105 19.37 -4.26 4.84
CA ASN A 105 19.87 -3.11 5.59
C ASN A 105 20.98 -3.48 6.58
N THR A 106 20.99 -4.70 7.14
CA THR A 106 22.08 -5.17 8.03
C THR A 106 23.44 -5.20 7.37
N TYR A 107 23.49 -5.55 6.08
CA TYR A 107 24.74 -5.66 5.33
C TYR A 107 25.07 -4.38 4.55
N ARG A 108 24.18 -3.37 4.60
CA ARG A 108 24.39 -2.04 4.01
C ARG A 108 24.76 -0.99 5.07
N HIS A 109 24.24 -1.12 6.29
CA HIS A 109 24.43 -0.21 7.41
C HIS A 109 24.82 -1.01 8.66
N ARG A 110 25.78 -0.52 9.46
CA ARG A 110 26.21 -1.25 10.66
C ARG A 110 25.08 -1.35 11.69
N ASP A 111 24.89 -2.57 12.15
CA ASP A 111 24.18 -3.02 13.35
C ASP A 111 22.72 -2.58 13.50
N VAL A 112 21.92 -2.79 12.46
CA VAL A 112 20.45 -2.64 12.56
C VAL A 112 19.82 -3.79 13.34
N MET A 113 20.44 -4.98 13.34
CA MET A 113 19.85 -6.21 13.90
C MET A 113 19.74 -6.21 15.42
N SER A 114 20.56 -5.44 16.13
CA SER A 114 20.47 -5.31 17.59
C SER A 114 19.27 -4.48 18.06
N ALA A 115 18.60 -3.75 17.17
CA ALA A 115 17.50 -2.89 17.56
C ALA A 115 16.23 -3.69 17.91
N PRO A 116 15.49 -3.35 18.98
CA PRO A 116 14.29 -4.08 19.40
C PRO A 116 13.19 -4.19 18.34
N TRP A 117 13.16 -3.28 17.35
CA TRP A 117 12.20 -3.28 16.26
C TRP A 117 12.55 -4.25 15.12
N THR A 118 13.70 -4.93 15.13
CA THR A 118 13.98 -6.00 14.15
C THR A 118 13.28 -7.30 14.50
N ILE A 119 12.95 -7.50 15.79
CA ILE A 119 12.24 -8.68 16.28
C ILE A 119 10.82 -8.70 15.70
N PRO A 120 10.40 -9.78 14.98
CA PRO A 120 9.09 -9.86 14.34
C PRO A 120 7.92 -9.61 15.29
N ARG A 121 7.94 -10.22 16.48
CA ARG A 121 6.91 -10.04 17.50
C ARG A 121 6.76 -8.58 17.93
N ASN A 122 7.87 -7.86 18.09
CA ASN A 122 7.85 -6.46 18.49
C ASN A 122 7.31 -5.58 17.35
N ARG A 123 7.63 -5.88 16.09
CA ARG A 123 7.04 -5.20 14.93
C ARG A 123 5.56 -5.40 14.82
N GLU A 124 5.07 -6.62 15.04
CA GLU A 124 3.63 -6.88 15.02
C GLU A 124 2.89 -6.07 16.09
N VAL A 125 3.45 -6.01 17.30
CA VAL A 125 2.90 -5.20 18.41
C VAL A 125 2.97 -3.72 18.06
N ALA A 126 4.11 -3.23 17.58
CA ALA A 126 4.27 -1.83 17.17
C ALA A 126 3.30 -1.46 16.04
N ALA A 127 3.13 -2.31 15.03
CA ALA A 127 2.20 -2.08 13.93
C ALA A 127 0.75 -2.01 14.42
N LYS A 128 0.36 -2.86 15.38
CA LYS A 128 -0.97 -2.79 16.03
C LYS A 128 -1.12 -1.50 16.83
N TYR A 129 -0.12 -1.15 17.63
CA TYR A 129 -0.09 0.07 18.43
C TYR A 129 -0.22 1.33 17.55
N PHE A 130 0.60 1.44 16.51
CA PHE A 130 0.53 2.57 15.58
C PHE A 130 -0.76 2.59 14.78
N LYS A 131 -1.39 1.44 14.48
CA LYS A 131 -2.73 1.40 13.90
C LYS A 131 -3.78 1.99 14.84
N ILE A 132 -3.69 1.74 16.13
CA ILE A 132 -4.59 2.34 17.14
C ILE A 132 -4.39 3.85 17.20
N LEU A 133 -3.15 4.31 17.36
CA LEU A 133 -2.83 5.74 17.37
C LEU A 133 -3.28 6.44 16.08
N SER A 134 -3.06 5.79 14.94
CA SER A 134 -3.50 6.33 13.65
C SER A 134 -5.02 6.35 13.55
N ALA A 135 -5.72 5.35 14.07
CA ALA A 135 -7.18 5.33 14.09
C ALA A 135 -7.75 6.47 14.94
N GLU A 136 -7.15 6.74 16.11
CA GLU A 136 -7.56 7.86 16.97
C GLU A 136 -7.38 9.22 16.29
N ALA A 137 -6.22 9.45 15.65
CA ALA A 137 -5.98 10.64 14.86
C ALA A 137 -6.92 10.74 13.64
N GLU A 138 -7.18 9.61 13.00
CA GLU A 138 -8.05 9.51 11.83
C GLU A 138 -9.50 9.81 12.19
N LEU A 139 -9.99 9.44 13.38
CA LEU A 139 -11.33 9.83 13.84
C LEU A 139 -11.50 11.35 13.87
N LEU A 140 -10.50 12.08 14.40
CA LEU A 140 -10.52 13.55 14.42
C LEU A 140 -10.48 14.16 13.01
N ARG A 141 -9.79 13.51 12.07
CA ARG A 141 -9.76 13.92 10.65
C ARG A 141 -11.12 13.68 10.00
N LEU A 142 -11.67 12.48 10.14
CA LEU A 142 -12.94 12.07 9.55
C LEU A 142 -14.10 12.94 10.06
N ASN A 143 -14.14 13.31 11.35
CA ASN A 143 -15.15 14.24 11.88
C ASN A 143 -15.17 15.57 11.11
N ARG A 144 -13.99 16.10 10.76
CA ARG A 144 -13.87 17.34 9.97
C ARG A 144 -14.24 17.11 8.51
N GLU A 145 -13.84 15.98 7.94
CA GLU A 145 -14.12 15.66 6.53
C GLU A 145 -15.60 15.37 6.26
N ILE A 146 -16.28 14.67 7.17
CA ILE A 146 -17.73 14.43 7.11
C ILE A 146 -18.47 15.77 7.09
N ARG A 147 -18.10 16.69 7.99
CA ARG A 147 -18.69 18.03 8.04
C ARG A 147 -18.44 18.80 6.74
N ARG A 148 -17.21 18.75 6.20
CA ARG A 148 -16.85 19.40 4.93
C ARG A 148 -17.62 18.83 3.76
N LEU A 149 -17.80 17.51 3.70
CA LEU A 149 -18.53 16.85 2.64
C LEU A 149 -20.03 17.23 2.67
N ASP A 150 -20.67 17.21 3.84
CA ASP A 150 -22.07 17.65 3.99
C ASP A 150 -22.25 19.11 3.56
N THR A 151 -21.36 20.01 3.99
CA THR A 151 -21.36 21.41 3.54
C THR A 151 -21.16 21.53 2.03
N SER A 152 -20.20 20.80 1.45
CA SER A 152 -19.92 20.84 0.02
C SER A 152 -21.12 20.40 -0.81
N ILE A 153 -21.81 19.34 -0.39
CA ILE A 153 -23.01 18.83 -1.07
C ILE A 153 -24.13 19.88 -1.05
N GLU A 154 -24.34 20.54 0.09
CA GLU A 154 -25.35 21.60 0.21
C GLU A 154 -25.00 22.84 -0.62
N LEU A 155 -23.73 23.24 -0.66
CA LEU A 155 -23.29 24.36 -1.48
C LEU A 155 -23.49 24.08 -2.96
N GLU A 156 -23.07 22.90 -3.42
CA GLU A 156 -23.23 22.48 -4.80
C GLU A 156 -24.72 22.45 -5.19
N ARG A 157 -25.60 21.94 -4.32
CA ARG A 157 -27.05 22.02 -4.52
C ARG A 157 -27.53 23.45 -4.75
N ARG A 158 -27.09 24.41 -3.92
CA ARG A 158 -27.48 25.83 -4.03
C ARG A 158 -26.88 26.49 -5.27
N GLU A 159 -25.68 26.12 -5.68
CA GLU A 159 -25.02 26.62 -6.88
C GLU A 159 -25.74 26.15 -8.13
N TYR A 160 -26.06 24.86 -8.24
CA TYR A 160 -26.85 24.34 -9.36
C TYR A 160 -28.25 24.96 -9.41
N ALA A 161 -28.93 25.10 -8.27
CA ALA A 161 -30.25 25.75 -8.24
C ALA A 161 -30.19 27.20 -8.74
N ARG A 162 -29.20 27.98 -8.30
CA ARG A 162 -28.98 29.36 -8.76
C ARG A 162 -28.59 29.44 -10.23
N ALA A 163 -27.71 28.56 -10.69
CA ALA A 163 -27.28 28.50 -12.09
C ALA A 163 -28.47 28.18 -13.01
N VAL A 164 -29.28 27.19 -12.66
CA VAL A 164 -30.49 26.83 -13.41
C VAL A 164 -31.47 28.02 -13.47
N GLN A 165 -31.74 28.69 -12.34
CA GLN A 165 -32.64 29.86 -12.33
C GLN A 165 -32.16 30.99 -13.25
N ARG A 166 -30.86 31.34 -13.19
CA ARG A 166 -30.29 32.39 -14.05
C ARG A 166 -30.36 32.03 -15.53
N THR A 167 -30.09 30.77 -15.86
CA THR A 167 -30.04 30.34 -17.25
C THR A 167 -31.42 30.17 -17.86
N MET A 168 -32.46 29.92 -17.06
CA MET A 168 -33.84 29.79 -17.54
C MET A 168 -34.36 31.04 -18.26
N GLU A 169 -33.85 32.23 -17.91
CA GLU A 169 -34.25 33.50 -18.54
C GLU A 169 -33.62 33.71 -19.93
N GLY A 170 -32.52 33.01 -20.25
CA GLY A 170 -31.78 33.20 -21.50
C GLY A 170 -31.76 31.98 -22.42
N ASP A 171 -31.44 30.79 -21.89
CA ASP A 171 -31.27 29.56 -22.67
C ASP A 171 -31.89 28.34 -21.96
N LEU A 172 -33.07 27.94 -22.44
CA LEU A 172 -33.81 26.81 -21.93
C LEU A 172 -33.06 25.47 -22.09
N ASN A 173 -32.28 25.30 -23.16
CA ASN A 173 -31.55 24.05 -23.41
C ASN A 173 -30.39 23.90 -22.43
N LEU A 174 -29.64 24.99 -22.20
CA LEU A 174 -28.56 24.98 -21.21
C LEU A 174 -29.11 24.76 -19.79
N ALA A 175 -30.27 25.34 -19.44
CA ALA A 175 -30.92 25.09 -18.17
C ALA A 175 -31.36 23.62 -18.01
N ALA A 176 -31.85 22.98 -19.08
CA ALA A 176 -32.22 21.56 -19.08
C ALA A 176 -31.00 20.66 -18.86
N GLU A 177 -29.87 20.93 -19.52
CA GLU A 177 -28.61 20.18 -19.34
C GLU A 177 -28.04 20.34 -17.92
N LEU A 178 -28.06 21.55 -17.37
CA LEU A 178 -27.63 21.79 -15.99
C LEU A 178 -28.48 20.99 -14.99
N ARG A 179 -29.79 20.91 -15.21
CA ARG A 179 -30.69 20.06 -14.40
C ARG A 179 -30.35 18.59 -14.55
N ALA A 180 -30.19 18.07 -15.77
CA ALA A 180 -29.86 16.67 -16.02
C ALA A 180 -28.53 16.27 -15.34
N ARG A 181 -27.52 17.13 -15.45
CA ARG A 181 -26.22 16.94 -14.78
C ARG A 181 -26.34 16.94 -13.26
N TYR A 182 -27.13 17.88 -12.70
CA TYR A 182 -27.39 17.91 -11.26
C TYR A 182 -28.15 16.67 -10.79
N CYS A 183 -29.15 16.18 -11.53
CA CYS A 183 -29.89 14.97 -11.19
C CYS A 183 -28.97 13.74 -11.03
N THR A 184 -27.99 13.59 -11.91
CA THR A 184 -26.99 12.52 -11.81
C THR A 184 -26.14 12.66 -10.54
N ARG A 185 -25.63 13.86 -10.24
CA ARG A 185 -24.87 14.13 -9.01
C ARG A 185 -25.69 13.95 -7.75
N HIS A 186 -26.94 14.41 -7.75
CA HIS A 186 -27.87 14.29 -6.64
C HIS A 186 -28.08 12.83 -6.22
N ARG A 187 -28.14 11.88 -7.17
CA ARG A 187 -28.23 10.45 -6.86
C ARG A 187 -27.02 9.95 -6.05
N LEU A 188 -25.81 10.39 -6.40
CA LEU A 188 -24.60 10.07 -5.65
C LEU A 188 -24.59 10.76 -4.28
N HIS A 189 -24.97 12.04 -4.23
CA HIS A 189 -25.08 12.78 -2.97
C HIS A 189 -26.07 12.15 -2.01
N HIS A 190 -27.19 11.61 -2.50
CA HIS A 190 -28.16 10.91 -1.66
C HIS A 190 -27.53 9.73 -0.92
N VAL A 191 -26.68 8.94 -1.59
CA VAL A 191 -25.94 7.83 -0.96
C VAL A 191 -24.97 8.36 0.10
N HIS A 192 -24.24 9.44 -0.20
CA HIS A 192 -23.33 10.06 0.75
C HIS A 192 -24.06 10.63 1.97
N LEU A 193 -25.17 11.34 1.79
CA LEU A 193 -25.97 11.91 2.86
C LEU A 193 -26.56 10.82 3.76
N ALA A 194 -27.07 9.73 3.18
CA ALA A 194 -27.53 8.59 3.94
C ALA A 194 -26.40 7.98 4.80
N ARG A 195 -25.21 7.83 4.23
CA ARG A 195 -24.03 7.33 4.96
C ARG A 195 -23.58 8.28 6.06
N ILE A 196 -23.58 9.59 5.81
CA ILE A 196 -23.27 10.62 6.80
C ILE A 196 -24.26 10.55 7.96
N ALA A 197 -25.56 10.39 7.67
CA ALA A 197 -26.58 10.22 8.71
C ALA A 197 -26.33 8.97 9.55
N THR A 198 -25.99 7.84 8.93
CA THR A 198 -25.60 6.62 9.65
C THR A 198 -24.38 6.84 10.54
N ILE A 199 -23.35 7.54 10.05
CA ILE A 199 -22.12 7.81 10.83
C ILE A 199 -22.43 8.69 12.04
N ARG A 200 -23.23 9.75 11.86
CA ARG A 200 -23.65 10.65 12.94
C ARG A 200 -24.49 9.94 14.01
N ALA A 201 -25.18 8.85 13.65
CA ALA A 201 -25.98 8.05 14.57
C ALA A 201 -25.15 7.00 15.35
N LEU A 202 -23.84 6.85 15.08
CA LEU A 202 -23.01 5.89 15.80
C LEU A 202 -22.80 6.35 17.25
N PRO A 203 -22.84 5.43 18.24
CA PRO A 203 -22.77 5.76 19.68
C PRO A 203 -21.42 6.34 20.13
N GLY A 204 -20.42 6.42 19.25
CA GLY A 204 -19.10 7.00 19.51
C GLY A 204 -18.74 8.17 18.60
N TYR A 205 -19.70 8.75 17.88
CA TYR A 205 -19.44 9.90 17.01
C TYR A 205 -19.22 11.16 17.84
N THR A 206 -18.07 11.81 17.66
CA THR A 206 -17.64 13.00 18.40
C THR A 206 -17.59 14.27 17.53
N GLY A 207 -17.95 14.17 16.26
CA GLY A 207 -17.95 15.30 15.33
C GLY A 207 -19.19 16.18 15.45
N HIS A 208 -19.20 17.29 14.72
CA HIS A 208 -20.38 18.16 14.68
C HIS A 208 -21.50 17.56 13.82
N SER A 209 -22.73 17.67 14.31
CA SER A 209 -23.94 17.31 13.55
C SER A 209 -24.34 18.39 12.56
N GLU A 210 -23.92 19.64 12.80
CA GLU A 210 -24.26 20.79 11.98
C GLU A 210 -23.27 20.98 10.83
N ARG A 211 -23.78 21.61 9.75
CA ARG A 211 -22.97 21.99 8.59
C ARG A 211 -21.96 23.07 8.98
N GLY A 212 -20.83 23.08 8.29
CA GLY A 212 -19.86 24.16 8.36
C GLY A 212 -20.29 25.37 7.54
N GLU A 213 -19.81 26.54 7.94
CA GLU A 213 -19.93 27.75 7.13
C GLU A 213 -18.89 27.74 6.00
N PRO A 214 -19.30 28.05 4.76
CA PRO A 214 -18.36 28.23 3.67
C PRO A 214 -17.52 29.48 3.96
N ARG A 215 -16.20 29.34 4.05
CA ARG A 215 -15.34 30.52 3.98
C ARG A 215 -15.38 31.01 2.54
N HIS A 216 -15.97 32.18 2.32
CA HIS A 216 -15.88 32.88 1.04
C HIS A 216 -14.39 33.01 0.69
N ARG A 217 -13.95 32.40 -0.41
CA ARG A 217 -12.71 32.82 -1.06
C ARG A 217 -13.04 34.18 -1.68
N GLY A 218 -12.48 35.24 -1.08
CA GLY A 218 -12.49 36.57 -1.67
C GLY A 218 -11.80 36.59 -3.01
#